data_AF-A0A662DY02-F1
#
_entry.id   AF-A0A662DY02-F1
#
_cell.length_a   1.000
_cell.length_b   1.000
_cell.length_c   1.000
_cell.angle_alpha   90.00
_cell.angle_beta   90.00
_cell.angle_gamma   90.00
#
_symmetry.space_group_name_H-M   'P 1'
#
loop_
_entity.id
_entity.type
_entity.pdbx_description
1 polymer ?
#
loop_
_entity_poly.entity_id
_entity_poly.type
_entity_poly.pdbx_seq_one_letter_code
_entity_poly.pdbx_strand_id
1 'polypeptide(L)'
;AFPLMVMTEAALTSLASALPDSEIDVRRFRPSIVIDSGSGSGSAPGHPESEWTGRSARIGSAVVEFNAQCPRCIMVTREVDESLPSDRAVLRHIVRDLDQNVGVYATITTPGTIRVGDAFEFL
;
A
#
# COMPACT_ATOMS: atom_id res chain seq x y z
N ALA A 1 -8.75 1.43 -14.88
CA ALA A 1 -8.98 1.36 -13.43
C ALA A 1 -8.78 -0.08 -13.01
N PHE A 2 -7.94 -0.34 -12.02
CA PHE A 2 -7.59 -1.69 -11.58
C PHE A 2 -8.53 -2.15 -10.45
N PRO A 3 -8.87 -3.44 -10.35
CA PRO A 3 -9.83 -3.93 -9.36
C PRO A 3 -9.29 -3.95 -7.94
N LEU A 4 -7.96 -4.02 -7.75
CA LEU A 4 -7.31 -4.03 -6.45
C LEU A 4 -6.28 -2.91 -6.35
N MET A 5 -6.19 -2.32 -5.16
CA MET A 5 -5.06 -1.51 -4.72
C MET A 5 -4.42 -2.19 -3.51
N VAL A 6 -3.13 -2.50 -3.61
CA VAL A 6 -2.37 -3.25 -2.61
C VAL A 6 -1.30 -2.34 -2.00
N MET A 7 -1.12 -2.42 -0.70
CA MET A 7 -0.05 -1.74 0.04
C MET A 7 0.66 -2.71 0.97
N THR A 8 1.81 -2.30 1.48
CA THR A 8 2.53 -3.05 2.51
C THR A 8 2.48 -2.36 3.86
N GLU A 9 2.62 -3.13 4.93
CA GLU A 9 2.82 -2.58 6.29
C GLU A 9 4.14 -1.78 6.38
N ALA A 10 5.17 -2.22 5.63
CA ALA A 10 6.44 -1.51 5.51
C ALA A 10 6.25 -0.09 4.96
N ALA A 11 5.41 0.10 3.93
CA ALA A 11 5.10 1.42 3.38
C ALA A 11 4.41 2.33 4.40
N LEU A 12 3.46 1.81 5.17
CA LEU A 12 2.79 2.57 6.24
C LEU A 12 3.77 2.99 7.33
N THR A 13 4.62 2.06 7.79
CA THR A 13 5.66 2.33 8.80
C THR A 13 6.68 3.34 8.31
N SER A 14 7.04 3.28 7.03
CA SER A 14 8.01 4.19 6.42
C SER A 14 7.46 5.61 6.29
N LEU A 15 6.19 5.74 5.91
CA LEU A 15 5.48 7.02 5.88
C LEU A 15 5.38 7.63 7.29
N ALA A 16 5.03 6.82 8.30
CA ALA A 16 4.96 7.28 9.69
C ALA A 16 6.32 7.75 10.22
N SER A 17 7.39 7.03 9.85
CA SER A 17 8.76 7.40 10.24
C SER A 17 9.24 8.68 9.53
N ALA A 18 8.86 8.88 8.27
CA ALA A 18 9.24 10.06 7.49
C ALA A 18 8.44 11.32 7.87
N LEU A 19 7.25 11.15 8.43
CA LEU A 19 6.33 12.21 8.82
C LEU A 19 5.87 12.03 10.28
N PRO A 20 6.75 12.23 11.28
CA PRO A 20 6.45 11.97 12.68
C PRO A 20 5.34 12.88 13.25
N ASP A 21 5.09 14.04 12.63
CA ASP A 21 4.03 14.97 13.00
C ASP A 21 2.69 14.69 12.29
N SER A 22 2.64 13.70 11.40
CA SER A 22 1.46 13.33 10.62
C SER A 22 0.80 12.07 11.17
N GLU A 23 -0.53 12.08 11.25
CA GLU A 23 -1.32 10.88 11.53
C GLU A 23 -1.40 9.98 10.30
N ILE A 24 -0.46 9.03 10.18
CA ILE A 24 -0.40 8.05 9.09
C ILE A 24 -1.28 6.84 9.42
N ASP A 25 -2.36 6.71 8.65
CA ASP A 25 -3.34 5.63 8.80
C ASP A 25 -3.74 5.10 7.42
N VAL A 26 -3.89 3.77 7.35
CA VAL A 26 -4.27 3.02 6.14
C VAL A 26 -5.53 3.56 5.45
N ARG A 27 -6.47 4.11 6.23
CA ARG A 27 -7.75 4.67 5.74
C ARG A 27 -7.57 5.86 4.81
N ARG A 28 -6.46 6.61 4.91
CA ARG A 28 -6.12 7.69 3.95
C ARG A 28 -5.87 7.14 2.55
N PHE A 29 -5.29 5.94 2.48
CA PHE A 29 -4.82 5.34 1.23
C PHE A 29 -5.88 4.49 0.54
N ARG A 30 -6.80 3.90 1.33
CA ARG A 30 -7.92 3.05 0.87
C ARG A 30 -7.49 1.81 0.07
N PRO A 31 -6.50 1.03 0.56
CA PRO A 31 -6.15 -0.23 -0.09
C PRO A 31 -7.27 -1.24 0.03
N SER A 32 -7.37 -2.11 -0.97
CA SER A 32 -8.17 -3.33 -0.91
C SER A 32 -7.50 -4.39 -0.05
N ILE A 33 -6.16 -4.46 -0.08
CA ILE A 33 -5.36 -5.45 0.63
C ILE A 33 -4.10 -4.76 1.19
N VAL A 34 -3.78 -5.05 2.45
CA VAL A 34 -2.48 -4.73 3.06
C VAL A 34 -1.73 -6.04 3.27
N ILE A 35 -0.47 -6.08 2.85
CA ILE A 35 0.40 -7.24 2.93
C ILE A 35 1.51 -6.96 3.94
N ASP A 36 1.61 -7.82 4.95
CA ASP A 36 2.88 -8.00 5.66
C ASP A 36 3.80 -8.81 4.74
N SER A 37 4.80 -8.17 4.15
CA SER A 37 5.76 -8.82 3.27
C SER A 37 6.79 -9.67 4.02
N GLY A 38 6.45 -10.19 5.20
CA GLY A 38 7.24 -11.17 5.93
C GLY A 38 8.43 -10.57 6.64
N SER A 39 8.27 -9.40 7.24
CA SER A 39 9.34 -8.80 8.02
C SER A 39 8.80 -8.32 9.36
N GLY A 40 8.42 -9.31 10.17
CA GLY A 40 8.15 -9.15 11.58
C GLY A 40 9.29 -8.40 12.28
N SER A 41 8.95 -7.52 13.23
CA SER A 41 9.88 -6.78 14.10
C SER A 41 11.20 -6.36 13.42
N GLY A 42 11.12 -5.86 12.20
CA GLY A 42 12.30 -5.68 11.35
C GLY A 42 12.02 -5.53 9.86
N SER A 43 10.81 -5.09 9.47
CA SER A 43 10.53 -4.60 8.11
C SER A 43 11.63 -3.66 7.67
N ALA A 44 12.36 -4.07 6.62
CA ALA A 44 13.26 -3.17 5.94
C ALA A 44 12.44 -1.92 5.53
N PRO A 45 12.84 -0.72 5.98
CA PRO A 45 12.09 0.48 5.67
C PRO A 45 12.04 0.67 4.15
N GLY A 46 10.91 1.15 3.66
CA GLY A 46 10.69 1.47 2.26
C GLY A 46 9.32 1.05 1.75
N HIS A 47 9.26 0.95 0.43
CA HIS A 47 8.06 0.67 -0.36
C HIS A 47 8.34 -0.52 -1.27
N PRO A 48 8.47 -1.74 -0.71
CA PRO A 48 8.82 -2.92 -1.49
C PRO A 48 7.82 -3.19 -2.62
N GLU A 49 6.56 -2.78 -2.47
CA GLU A 49 5.54 -2.93 -3.50
C GLU A 49 5.81 -2.13 -4.79
N SER A 50 6.67 -1.11 -4.72
CA SER A 50 7.07 -0.32 -5.89
C SER A 50 7.78 -1.17 -6.96
N GLU A 51 8.41 -2.27 -6.57
CA GLU A 51 9.13 -3.19 -7.45
C GLU A 51 8.29 -4.38 -7.93
N TRP A 52 7.01 -4.45 -7.55
CA TRP A 52 6.19 -5.63 -7.85
C TRP A 52 5.59 -5.64 -9.24
N THR A 53 5.63 -4.52 -9.97
CA THR A 53 5.05 -4.39 -11.32
C THR A 53 5.56 -5.50 -12.25
N GLY A 54 4.64 -6.21 -12.90
CA GLY A 54 4.91 -7.35 -13.78
C GLY A 54 5.04 -8.71 -13.06
N ARG A 55 5.00 -8.74 -11.73
CA ARG A 55 5.05 -9.98 -10.94
C ARG A 55 3.65 -10.48 -10.61
N SER A 56 3.52 -11.78 -10.43
CA SER A 56 2.31 -12.41 -9.90
C SER A 56 2.55 -12.97 -8.51
N ALA A 57 1.51 -13.01 -7.70
CA ALA A 57 1.55 -13.57 -6.36
C ALA A 57 0.26 -14.31 -6.02
N ARG A 58 0.40 -15.34 -5.17
CA ARG A 58 -0.70 -16.03 -4.53
C ARG A 58 -0.99 -15.39 -3.18
N ILE A 59 -2.28 -15.17 -2.91
CA ILE A 59 -2.81 -14.72 -1.62
C ILE A 59 -3.97 -15.66 -1.28
N GLY A 60 -3.84 -16.46 -0.23
CA GLY A 60 -4.83 -17.51 0.07
C GLY A 60 -5.04 -18.43 -1.13
N SER A 61 -6.27 -18.52 -1.65
CA SER A 61 -6.56 -19.27 -2.89
C SER A 61 -6.64 -18.43 -4.16
N ALA A 62 -6.44 -17.11 -4.07
CA ALA A 62 -6.44 -16.22 -5.23
C ALA A 62 -5.04 -16.02 -5.81
N VAL A 63 -4.96 -15.71 -7.10
CA VAL A 63 -3.73 -15.24 -7.74
C VAL A 63 -3.98 -13.86 -8.33
N VAL A 64 -3.04 -12.95 -8.07
CA VAL A 64 -3.06 -11.57 -8.58
C VAL A 64 -1.80 -11.27 -9.37
N GLU A 65 -1.93 -10.37 -10.34
CA GLU A 65 -0.82 -9.79 -11.09
C GLU A 65 -0.75 -8.30 -10.76
N PHE A 66 0.45 -7.81 -10.43
CA PHE A 66 0.71 -6.41 -10.14
C PHE A 66 1.00 -5.66 -11.43
N ASN A 67 0.19 -4.65 -11.76
CA ASN A 67 0.21 -4.05 -13.09
C ASN A 67 0.90 -2.68 -13.16
N ALA A 68 0.79 -1.87 -12.10
CA ALA A 68 1.34 -0.50 -12.09
C ALA A 68 1.42 0.05 -10.66
N GLN A 69 2.40 0.91 -10.40
CA GLN A 69 2.43 1.72 -9.18
C GLN A 69 1.19 2.61 -9.06
N CYS A 70 0.79 2.92 -7.82
CA CYS A 70 -0.42 3.68 -7.54
C CYS A 70 -0.10 5.18 -7.31
N PRO A 71 -0.30 6.05 -8.31
CA PRO A 71 -0.13 7.49 -8.13
C PRO A 71 -1.15 8.02 -7.14
N ARG A 72 -0.66 8.77 -6.17
CA ARG A 72 -1.49 9.40 -5.14
C ARG A 72 -1.86 10.81 -5.58
N CYS A 73 -3.12 11.16 -5.30
CA CYS A 73 -3.66 12.49 -5.53
C CYS A 73 -4.06 13.13 -4.20
N ILE A 74 -4.62 14.34 -4.27
CA ILE A 74 -5.09 15.13 -3.12
C ILE A 74 -6.00 14.35 -2.14
N MET A 75 -6.63 13.28 -2.59
CA MET A 75 -7.51 12.44 -1.76
C MET A 75 -6.84 11.83 -0.52
N VAL A 76 -5.51 11.67 -0.50
CA VAL A 76 -4.79 11.21 0.72
C VAL A 76 -4.67 12.30 1.79
N THR A 77 -4.86 13.56 1.41
CA THR A 77 -4.74 14.73 2.31
C THR A 77 -6.06 15.09 2.97
N ARG A 78 -7.18 14.49 2.55
CA ARG A 78 -8.50 14.83 3.06
C ARG A 78 -8.67 14.26 4.46
N GLU A 79 -9.44 14.99 5.26
CA GLU A 79 -9.98 14.48 6.51
C GLU A 79 -10.79 13.21 6.26
N VAL A 80 -10.63 12.22 7.14
CA VAL A 80 -11.41 10.99 7.15
C VAL A 80 -12.45 11.05 8.28
N ASP A 81 -12.01 11.43 9.47
CA ASP A 81 -12.81 11.65 10.68
C ASP A 81 -12.02 12.57 11.65
N GLU A 82 -12.56 12.81 12.85
CA GLU A 82 -11.94 13.67 13.87
C GLU A 82 -10.53 13.23 14.29
N SER A 83 -10.22 11.93 14.23
CA SER A 83 -8.90 11.40 14.56
C SER A 83 -7.90 11.54 13.41
N LEU A 84 -8.37 11.68 12.17
CA LEU A 84 -7.56 11.81 10.96
C LEU A 84 -7.91 13.13 10.23
N PRO A 85 -7.43 14.28 10.72
CA PRO A 85 -7.66 15.57 10.08
C PRO A 85 -6.99 15.65 8.71
N SER A 86 -7.34 16.69 7.94
CA SER A 86 -6.69 16.95 6.67
C SER A 86 -5.20 17.22 6.84
N ASP A 87 -4.35 16.60 6.01
CA ASP A 87 -2.90 16.76 6.08
C ASP A 87 -2.26 16.79 4.69
N ARG A 88 -1.73 17.96 4.32
CA ARG A 88 -1.05 18.17 3.03
C ARG A 88 0.41 17.71 3.05
N ALA A 89 1.02 17.53 4.21
CA ALA A 89 2.40 17.05 4.32
C ALA A 89 2.54 15.65 3.72
N VAL A 90 1.53 14.80 3.90
CA VAL A 90 1.46 13.45 3.31
C VAL A 90 1.66 13.47 1.81
N LEU A 91 0.85 14.22 1.05
CA LEU A 91 1.01 14.27 -0.42
C LEU A 91 2.31 14.97 -0.85
N ARG A 92 2.75 15.99 -0.12
CA ARG A 92 4.02 16.69 -0.43
C ARG A 92 5.21 15.75 -0.34
N HIS A 93 5.26 14.93 0.71
CA HIS A 93 6.29 13.90 0.87
C HIS A 93 6.21 12.85 -0.25
N ILE A 94 5.02 12.32 -0.53
CA ILE A 94 4.82 11.31 -1.58
C ILE A 94 5.29 11.83 -2.95
N VAL A 95 4.96 13.08 -3.31
CA VAL A 95 5.41 13.68 -4.57
C VAL A 95 6.93 13.90 -4.59
N ARG A 96 7.52 14.38 -3.50
CA ARG A 96 8.94 14.74 -3.45
C ARG A 96 9.85 13.52 -3.42
N ASP A 97 9.48 12.51 -2.62
CA ASP A 97 10.40 11.44 -2.21
C ASP A 97 10.02 10.07 -2.81
N LEU A 98 8.78 9.88 -3.25
CA LEU A 98 8.25 8.58 -3.69
C LEU A 98 7.74 8.59 -5.14
N ASP A 99 8.19 9.56 -5.95
CA ASP A 99 7.75 9.75 -7.35
C ASP A 99 6.22 9.80 -7.49
N GLN A 100 5.54 10.41 -6.51
CA GLN A 100 4.08 10.49 -6.42
C GLN A 100 3.36 9.13 -6.18
N ASN A 101 4.08 8.04 -5.93
CA ASN A 101 3.50 6.69 -5.84
C ASN A 101 3.52 6.13 -4.41
N VAL A 102 2.43 5.50 -4.00
CA VAL A 102 2.35 4.66 -2.79
C VAL A 102 1.33 3.55 -3.04
N GLY A 103 1.74 2.30 -2.84
CA GLY A 103 0.93 1.14 -3.21
C GLY A 103 1.09 0.74 -4.68
N VAL A 104 0.49 -0.39 -5.03
CA VAL A 104 0.52 -0.98 -6.36
C VAL A 104 -0.88 -1.45 -6.75
N TYR A 105 -1.24 -1.24 -8.00
CA TYR A 105 -2.47 -1.75 -8.57
C TYR A 105 -2.32 -3.19 -9.04
N ALA A 106 -3.35 -3.99 -8.83
CA ALA A 106 -3.36 -5.39 -9.23
C ALA A 106 -4.67 -5.83 -9.88
N THR A 107 -4.57 -6.85 -10.73
CA THR A 107 -5.67 -7.59 -11.33
C THR A 107 -5.73 -9.00 -10.78
N ILE A 108 -6.93 -9.55 -10.66
CA ILE A 108 -7.15 -10.94 -10.24
C ILE A 108 -7.01 -11.83 -11.48
N THR A 109 -5.98 -12.67 -11.53
CA THR A 109 -5.76 -13.62 -12.63
C THR A 109 -6.41 -14.97 -12.36
N THR A 110 -6.51 -15.37 -11.08
CA THR A 110 -7.29 -16.53 -10.64
C THR A 110 -8.18 -16.12 -9.46
N PRO A 111 -9.52 -16.14 -9.62
CA PRO A 111 -10.43 -15.86 -8.52
C PRO A 111 -10.27 -16.85 -7.36
N GLY A 112 -10.42 -16.36 -6.14
CA GLY A 112 -10.28 -17.15 -4.92
C GLY A 112 -10.83 -16.43 -3.71
N THR A 113 -10.67 -17.05 -2.55
CA THR A 113 -11.00 -16.47 -1.25
C THR A 113 -9.72 -16.14 -0.51
N ILE A 114 -9.68 -14.94 0.07
CA ILE A 114 -8.58 -14.51 0.94
C ILE A 114 -9.13 -14.21 2.34
N ARG A 115 -8.31 -14.42 3.35
CA ARG A 115 -8.56 -14.05 4.75
C ARG A 115 -7.33 -13.37 5.31
N VAL A 116 -7.53 -12.53 6.32
CA VAL A 116 -6.42 -11.99 7.11
C VAL A 116 -5.64 -13.16 7.71
N GLY A 117 -4.31 -13.12 7.57
CA GLY A 117 -3.41 -14.19 7.98
C GLY A 117 -3.10 -15.24 6.91
N ASP A 118 -3.74 -15.18 5.74
CA ASP A 118 -3.33 -16.01 4.60
C ASP A 118 -1.92 -15.63 4.12
N ALA A 119 -1.16 -16.64 3.68
CA ALA A 119 0.19 -16.43 3.16
C ALA A 119 0.20 -15.63 1.86
N PHE A 120 1.24 -14.83 1.70
CA PHE A 120 1.59 -14.12 0.48
C PHE A 120 2.88 -14.69 -0.10
N GLU A 121 2.82 -15.17 -1.34
CA GLU A 121 3.96 -15.78 -2.02
C GLU A 121 4.02 -15.34 -3.48
N PHE A 122 5.19 -14.88 -3.93
CA PHE A 122 5.42 -14.65 -5.35
C PHE A 122 5.46 -15.95 -6.13
N LEU A 123 4.98 -15.90 -7.38
CA LEU A 123 5.01 -16.99 -8.34
C LEU A 123 6.21 -16.89 -9.30
#